data_AF-A0A258GRT3-F1
#
_entry.id   AF-A0A258GRT3-F1
#
_cell.length_a   1.000
_cell.length_b   1.000
_cell.length_c   1.000
_cell.angle_alpha   90.00
_cell.angle_beta   90.00
_cell.angle_gamma   90.00
#
_symmetry.space_group_name_H-M   'P 1'
#
loop_
_entity.id
_entity.type
_entity.pdbx_description
1 polymer ?
#
loop_
_entity_poly.entity_id
_entity_poly.type
_entity_poly.pdbx_seq_one_letter_code
_entity_poly.pdbx_strand_id
1 'polypeptide(L)'
;MNPLLLNAARAFAMVSFADGRLSPKEAQRFSRLAEQDPALNHFGHLQASDAWAVASNEVHEAQSFGGALIRIRAEITDDAGKTLMMRVAQAAAVADGKLEAQENKAVSSLAEALGLDPEKF
;
A
#
# COMPACT_ATOMS: atom_id res chain seq x y z
N MET A 1 -12.44 -1.59 11.45
CA MET A 1 -11.31 -0.97 10.74
C MET A 1 -11.81 -0.35 9.45
N ASN A 2 -11.38 0.86 9.08
CA ASN A 2 -11.86 1.54 7.87
C ASN A 2 -11.25 0.89 6.60
N PRO A 3 -12.06 0.54 5.58
CA PRO A 3 -11.56 -0.09 4.35
C PRO A 3 -10.54 0.74 3.58
N LEU A 4 -10.70 2.07 3.54
CA LEU A 4 -9.78 2.96 2.82
C LEU A 4 -8.37 2.90 3.44
N LEU A 5 -8.30 3.05 4.77
CA LEU A 5 -7.03 3.00 5.50
C LEU A 5 -6.36 1.61 5.41
N LEU A 6 -7.16 0.54 5.53
CA LEU A 6 -6.63 -0.81 5.44
C LEU A 6 -6.09 -1.12 4.03
N ASN A 7 -6.80 -0.71 2.98
CA ASN A 7 -6.31 -0.90 1.61
C ASN A 7 -5.11 -0.02 1.29
N ALA A 8 -5.02 1.19 1.86
CA ALA A 8 -3.80 2.00 1.79
C ALA A 8 -2.63 1.26 2.45
N ALA A 9 -2.84 0.68 3.63
CA ALA A 9 -1.82 -0.13 4.30
C ALA A 9 -1.40 -1.36 3.47
N ARG A 10 -2.36 -2.04 2.81
CA ARG A 10 -2.07 -3.16 1.88
C ARG A 10 -1.24 -2.71 0.68
N ALA A 11 -1.62 -1.60 0.05
CA ALA A 11 -0.89 -1.03 -1.09
C ALA A 11 0.55 -0.67 -0.71
N PHE A 12 0.74 -0.04 0.47
CA PHE A 12 2.08 0.26 0.99
C PHE A 12 2.86 -1.02 1.28
N ALA A 13 2.27 -1.94 2.02
CA ALA A 13 2.89 -3.22 2.40
C ALA A 13 3.38 -3.99 1.18
N MET A 14 2.55 -4.16 0.15
CA MET A 14 2.93 -4.88 -1.07
C MET A 14 4.24 -4.38 -1.69
N VAL A 15 4.45 -3.06 -1.73
CA VAL A 15 5.65 -2.46 -2.29
C VAL A 15 6.82 -2.58 -1.32
N SER A 16 6.61 -2.24 -0.04
CA SER A 16 7.62 -2.39 1.01
C SER A 16 8.12 -3.83 1.21
N PHE A 17 7.33 -4.83 0.83
CA PHE A 17 7.65 -6.25 0.91
C PHE A 17 8.07 -6.87 -0.43
N ALA A 18 8.30 -6.07 -1.46
CA ALA A 18 8.67 -6.60 -2.77
C ALA A 18 9.96 -7.42 -2.72
N ASP A 19 10.88 -7.08 -1.81
CA ASP A 19 12.14 -7.79 -1.55
C ASP A 19 12.01 -9.00 -0.59
N GLY A 20 10.80 -9.24 -0.07
CA GLY A 20 10.48 -10.32 0.86
C GLY A 20 10.89 -10.06 2.32
N ARG A 21 11.32 -8.85 2.70
CA ARG A 21 11.82 -8.57 4.06
C ARG A 21 10.92 -7.59 4.81
N LEU A 22 10.54 -7.95 6.04
CA LEU A 22 9.88 -7.03 6.95
C LEU A 22 10.87 -6.23 7.75
N SER A 23 10.93 -4.93 7.49
CA SER A 23 11.67 -3.97 8.30
C SER A 23 10.72 -3.19 9.22
N PRO A 24 11.03 -3.06 10.52
CA PRO A 24 10.27 -2.18 11.43
C PRO A 24 10.22 -0.71 10.98
N LYS A 25 11.12 -0.30 10.09
CA LYS A 25 11.12 1.05 9.51
C LYS A 25 9.90 1.29 8.62
N GLU A 26 9.35 0.26 7.99
CA GLU A 26 8.19 0.37 7.10
C GLU A 26 6.92 0.73 7.86
N ALA A 27 6.73 0.18 9.06
CA ALA A 27 5.64 0.57 9.96
C ALA A 27 5.68 2.07 10.28
N GLN A 28 6.86 2.60 10.62
CA GLN A 28 7.03 4.02 10.91
C GLN A 28 6.87 4.91 9.68
N ARG A 29 7.28 4.42 8.50
CA ARG A 29 7.10 5.12 7.22
C ARG A 29 5.62 5.22 6.86
N PHE A 30 4.87 4.12 6.99
CA PHE A 30 3.43 4.13 6.76
C PHE A 30 2.69 5.07 7.73
N SER A 31 3.00 5.03 9.04
CA SER A 31 2.38 5.96 10.00
C SER A 31 2.63 7.42 9.64
N ARG A 32 3.88 7.79 9.31
CA ARG A 32 4.22 9.15 8.87
C ARG A 32 3.51 9.54 7.57
N LEU A 33 3.40 8.62 6.61
CA LEU A 33 2.65 8.84 5.39
C LEU A 33 1.18 9.12 5.68
N ALA A 34 0.55 8.28 6.52
CA ALA A 34 -0.85 8.42 6.90
C ALA A 34 -1.12 9.74 7.62
N GLU A 35 -0.19 10.21 8.45
CA GLU A 35 -0.28 11.52 9.12
C GLU A 35 -0.19 12.71 8.16
N GLN A 36 0.57 12.57 7.08
CA GLN A 36 0.80 13.64 6.10
C GLN A 36 -0.23 13.66 4.96
N ASP A 37 -0.82 12.51 4.62
CA ASP A 37 -1.78 12.41 3.54
C ASP A 37 -3.17 12.95 3.97
N PRO A 38 -3.73 13.96 3.27
CA PRO A 38 -5.03 14.55 3.62
C PRO A 38 -6.18 13.54 3.65
N ALA A 39 -6.09 12.44 2.91
CA ALA A 39 -7.12 11.41 2.87
C ALA A 39 -7.00 10.40 4.03
N LEU A 40 -5.88 10.40 4.77
CA LEU A 40 -5.61 9.42 5.83
C LEU A 40 -5.41 10.04 7.22
N ASN A 41 -5.01 11.31 7.29
CA ASN A 41 -4.57 11.95 8.54
C ASN A 41 -5.64 12.01 9.65
N HIS A 42 -6.92 11.90 9.29
CA HIS A 42 -8.05 11.93 10.22
C HIS A 42 -8.26 10.61 10.99
N PHE A 43 -7.65 9.50 10.55
CA PHE A 43 -7.75 8.21 11.26
C PHE A 43 -6.88 8.14 12.52
N GLY A 44 -5.83 8.96 12.60
CA GLY A 44 -4.90 9.00 13.73
C GLY A 44 -3.96 7.79 13.82
N HIS A 45 -2.93 7.92 14.67
CA HIS A 45 -1.80 6.99 14.72
C HIS A 45 -2.19 5.55 15.10
N LEU A 46 -3.11 5.36 16.05
CA LEU A 46 -3.51 4.02 16.51
C LEU A 46 -4.16 3.22 15.38
N GLN A 47 -5.10 3.84 14.64
CA GLN A 47 -5.76 3.16 13.53
C GLN A 47 -4.81 2.88 12.37
N ALA A 48 -3.85 3.78 12.09
CA ALA A 48 -2.82 3.55 11.09
C ALA A 48 -1.91 2.38 11.49
N SER A 49 -1.52 2.28 12.75
CA SER A 49 -0.73 1.17 13.29
C SER A 49 -1.49 -0.16 13.21
N ASP A 50 -2.78 -0.18 13.55
CA ASP A 50 -3.61 -1.39 13.46
C ASP A 50 -3.79 -1.84 12.01
N ALA A 51 -4.06 -0.90 11.10
CA ALA A 51 -4.17 -1.17 9.67
C ALA A 51 -2.86 -1.73 9.10
N TRP A 52 -1.72 -1.16 9.49
CA TRP A 52 -0.41 -1.69 9.12
C TRP A 52 -0.20 -3.10 9.62
N ALA A 53 -0.49 -3.38 10.90
CA ALA A 53 -0.28 -4.70 11.49
C ALA A 53 -1.09 -5.78 10.74
N VAL A 54 -2.34 -5.49 10.39
CA VAL A 54 -3.17 -6.42 9.61
C VAL A 54 -2.64 -6.58 8.20
N ALA A 55 -2.41 -5.49 7.48
CA ALA A 55 -1.96 -5.53 6.08
C ALA A 55 -0.60 -6.21 5.92
N SER A 56 0.36 -5.91 6.82
CA SER A 56 1.70 -6.48 6.76
C SER A 56 1.70 -7.98 7.07
N ASN A 57 0.90 -8.44 8.04
CA ASN A 57 0.73 -9.86 8.29
C ASN A 57 0.07 -10.58 7.10
N GLU A 58 -0.98 -10.01 6.51
CA GLU A 58 -1.64 -10.59 5.33
C GLU A 58 -0.65 -10.80 4.16
N VAL A 59 0.16 -9.77 3.85
CA VAL A 59 1.13 -9.85 2.75
C VAL A 59 2.29 -10.80 3.10
N HIS A 60 2.78 -10.74 4.34
CA HIS A 60 3.90 -11.57 4.79
C HIS A 60 3.55 -13.06 4.85
N GLU A 61 2.40 -13.43 5.40
CA GLU A 61 1.94 -14.83 5.48
C GLU A 61 1.64 -15.42 4.10
N ALA A 62 1.03 -14.62 3.21
CA ALA A 62 0.68 -15.08 1.87
C ALA A 62 1.88 -15.23 0.94
N GLN A 63 3.03 -14.60 1.26
CA GLN A 63 4.22 -14.51 0.39
C GLN A 63 3.87 -14.12 -1.05
N SER A 64 2.77 -13.38 -1.22
CA SER A 64 2.17 -13.04 -2.50
C SER A 64 1.21 -11.86 -2.33
N PHE A 65 0.98 -11.15 -3.44
CA PHE A 65 0.11 -9.96 -3.43
C PHE A 65 -1.34 -10.26 -3.83
N GLY A 66 -1.63 -11.46 -4.33
CA GLY A 66 -2.92 -11.78 -4.95
C GLY A 66 -4.12 -11.53 -4.02
N GLY A 67 -4.02 -11.92 -2.75
CA GLY A 67 -5.07 -11.68 -1.76
C GLY A 67 -5.32 -10.20 -1.49
N ALA A 68 -4.25 -9.41 -1.33
CA ALA A 68 -4.34 -7.97 -1.12
C ALA A 68 -4.94 -7.27 -2.36
N LEU A 69 -4.50 -7.62 -3.56
CA LEU A 69 -5.01 -7.07 -4.83
C LEU A 69 -6.50 -7.35 -5.03
N ILE A 70 -6.97 -8.56 -4.71
CA ILE A 70 -8.40 -8.91 -4.79
C ILE A 70 -9.22 -8.03 -3.86
N ARG A 71 -8.77 -7.84 -2.62
CA ARG A 71 -9.49 -6.99 -1.64
C ARG A 71 -9.50 -5.53 -2.05
N ILE A 72 -8.34 -5.00 -2.47
CA ILE A 72 -8.22 -3.62 -2.94
C ILE A 72 -9.17 -3.38 -4.12
N ARG A 73 -9.17 -4.28 -5.12
CA ARG A 73 -10.08 -4.20 -6.29
C ARG A 73 -11.56 -4.24 -5.89
N ALA A 74 -11.91 -5.04 -4.89
CA ALA A 74 -13.30 -5.19 -4.45
C ALA A 74 -13.79 -3.99 -3.62
N GLU A 75 -12.91 -3.38 -2.82
CA GLU A 75 -13.27 -2.37 -1.83
C GLU A 75 -13.00 -0.93 -2.32
N ILE A 76 -12.08 -0.73 -3.27
CA ILE A 76 -11.71 0.58 -3.82
C ILE A 76 -12.22 0.71 -5.26
N THR A 77 -13.35 1.37 -5.42
CA THR A 77 -14.05 1.48 -6.72
C THR A 77 -14.05 2.88 -7.31
N ASP A 78 -14.00 3.91 -6.46
CA ASP A 78 -13.96 5.32 -6.88
C ASP A 78 -12.55 5.80 -7.26
N ASP A 79 -12.49 6.85 -8.09
CA ASP A 79 -11.24 7.37 -8.63
C ASP A 79 -10.34 8.02 -7.59
N ALA A 80 -10.92 8.59 -6.52
CA ALA A 80 -10.16 9.22 -5.45
C ALA A 80 -9.41 8.16 -4.62
N GLY A 81 -10.08 7.07 -4.29
CA GLY A 81 -9.51 5.91 -3.63
C GLY A 81 -8.44 5.25 -4.48
N LYS A 82 -8.69 5.03 -5.78
CA LYS A 82 -7.67 4.49 -6.71
C LYS A 82 -6.42 5.35 -6.75
N THR A 83 -6.60 6.67 -6.88
CA THR A 83 -5.51 7.65 -6.87
C THR A 83 -4.73 7.59 -5.55
N LEU A 84 -5.42 7.47 -4.42
CA LEU A 84 -4.79 7.32 -3.12
C LEU A 84 -3.96 6.03 -3.04
N MET A 85 -4.50 4.89 -3.47
CA MET A 85 -3.77 3.61 -3.45
C MET A 85 -2.47 3.69 -4.24
N MET A 86 -2.51 4.26 -5.46
CA MET A 86 -1.32 4.42 -6.29
C MET A 86 -0.29 5.36 -5.65
N ARG A 87 -0.73 6.51 -5.11
CA ARG A 87 0.16 7.45 -4.41
C ARG A 87 0.84 6.79 -3.21
N VAL A 88 0.09 6.03 -2.42
CA VAL A 88 0.60 5.31 -1.24
C VAL A 88 1.61 4.24 -1.63
N ALA A 89 1.33 3.47 -2.69
CA ALA A 89 2.25 2.46 -3.21
C ALA A 89 3.55 3.07 -3.73
N GLN A 90 3.47 4.15 -4.50
CA GLN A 90 4.67 4.86 -4.99
C GLN A 90 5.49 5.47 -3.85
N ALA A 91 4.84 5.98 -2.80
CA ALA A 91 5.54 6.53 -1.64
C ALA A 91 6.36 5.48 -0.87
N ALA A 92 5.92 4.21 -0.85
CA ALA A 92 6.67 3.11 -0.27
C ALA A 92 7.98 2.84 -1.05
N ALA A 93 7.91 2.93 -2.37
CA ALA A 93 9.00 2.66 -3.30
C ALA A 93 10.11 3.73 -3.31
N VAL A 94 9.79 4.99 -3.02
CA VAL A 94 10.73 6.12 -3.14
C VAL A 94 11.74 6.18 -1.99
N ALA A 95 11.68 5.26 -1.03
CA ALA A 95 12.33 5.43 0.25
C ALA A 95 13.87 5.29 0.23
N ASP A 96 14.45 4.72 -0.84
CA ASP A 96 15.90 4.67 -1.14
C ASP A 96 16.28 5.31 -2.51
N GLY A 97 15.33 6.01 -3.16
CA GLY A 97 15.60 6.85 -4.34
C GLY A 97 15.73 6.13 -5.70
N LYS A 98 15.58 4.80 -5.75
CA LYS A 98 15.43 4.04 -7.00
C LYS A 98 14.47 2.87 -6.78
N LEU A 99 13.44 2.83 -7.62
CA LEU A 99 12.56 1.69 -7.75
C LEU A 99 13.34 0.47 -8.25
N GLU A 100 13.44 -0.56 -7.43
CA GLU A 100 13.93 -1.86 -7.87
C GLU A 100 12.90 -2.54 -8.78
N ALA A 101 13.35 -3.48 -9.61
CA ALA A 101 12.47 -4.17 -10.57
C ALA A 101 11.26 -4.85 -9.89
N GLN A 102 11.41 -5.27 -8.63
CA GLN A 102 10.36 -5.93 -7.87
C GLN A 102 9.29 -4.94 -7.36
N GLU A 103 9.70 -3.74 -6.93
CA GLU A 103 8.79 -2.68 -6.50
C GLU A 103 7.97 -2.15 -7.68
N ASN A 104 8.60 -1.95 -8.84
CA ASN A 104 7.92 -1.58 -10.08
C ASN A 104 6.84 -2.60 -10.46
N LYS A 105 7.14 -3.90 -10.29
CA LYS A 105 6.18 -4.96 -10.56
C LYS A 105 5.01 -4.92 -9.57
N ALA A 106 5.24 -4.62 -8.29
CA ALA A 106 4.19 -4.48 -7.29
C ALA A 106 3.26 -3.29 -7.61
N VAL A 107 3.84 -2.13 -7.97
CA VAL A 107 3.09 -0.94 -8.39
C VAL A 107 2.28 -1.21 -9.67
N SER A 108 2.89 -1.85 -10.67
CA SER A 108 2.21 -2.21 -11.92
C SER A 108 1.03 -3.16 -11.67
N SER A 109 1.22 -4.18 -10.83
CA SER A 109 0.16 -5.14 -10.48
C SER A 109 -1.00 -4.47 -9.75
N LEU A 110 -0.71 -3.46 -8.92
CA LEU A 110 -1.73 -2.66 -8.25
C LEU A 110 -2.52 -1.80 -9.26
N ALA A 111 -1.82 -1.14 -10.20
CA ALA A 111 -2.47 -0.37 -11.26
C ALA A 111 -3.44 -1.25 -12.06
N GLU A 112 -3.01 -2.44 -12.48
CA GLU A 112 -3.87 -3.41 -13.19
C GLU A 112 -5.10 -3.80 -12.37
N ALA A 113 -4.93 -4.10 -11.08
CA ALA A 113 -6.05 -4.50 -10.22
C ALA A 113 -7.09 -3.39 -10.02
N LEU A 114 -6.65 -2.13 -10.02
CA LEU A 114 -7.53 -0.95 -9.94
C LEU A 114 -8.16 -0.58 -11.30
N GLY A 115 -7.80 -1.28 -12.38
CA GLY A 115 -8.24 -0.98 -13.74
C GLY A 115 -7.61 0.29 -14.31
N LEU A 116 -6.41 0.64 -13.85
CA LEU A 116 -5.60 1.75 -14.33
C LEU A 116 -4.57 1.24 -15.36
N ASP A 117 -3.99 2.17 -16.09
CA ASP A 117 -2.91 1.91 -17.05
C ASP A 117 -1.55 1.87 -16.32
N PRO A 118 -0.87 0.71 -16.23
CA PRO A 118 0.37 0.56 -15.47
C PRO A 118 1.53 1.38 -16.03
N GLU A 119 1.53 1.70 -17.33
CA GLU A 119 2.62 2.47 -17.96
C GLU A 119 2.66 3.93 -17.50
N LYS A 120 1.64 4.37 -16.75
CA LYS A 120 1.53 5.74 -16.21
C LYS A 120 2.06 5.90 -14.79
N PHE A 121 2.57 4.82 -14.15
CA PHE A 121 2.90 4.80 -12.72
C PHE A 121 4.28 4.25 -12.40
#